data_AF-A0A3C1EP18-F1
#
_entry.id   AF-A0A3C1EP18-F1
#
_cell.length_a   1.000
_cell.length_b   1.000
_cell.length_c   1.000
_cell.angle_alpha   90.00
_cell.angle_beta   90.00
_cell.angle_gamma   90.00
#
_symmetry.space_group_name_H-M   'P 1'
#
loop_
_entity.id
_entity.type
_entity.pdbx_description
1 polymer ?
#
loop_
_entity_poly.entity_id
_entity_poly.type
_entity_poly.pdbx_seq_one_letter_code
_entity_poly.pdbx_strand_id
1 'polypeptide(L)'
;MINQEAALKEIETGRMPHDRRRYPRALSDAPGEIILNGWWPRRLRLPLHVRDVSATGMGLRVSPLDPLRTASRAAVRWDIPSAMSPSGSPIRLRVTGTLLPRGDSGSCGFRFDRLLDEQLREHQARRRKLMAALTAAALAAAISILKTRNIISFWYDPFWQTYSMLAGFYVLSRIAYAWFYKEPEDHGIIKPATVVLPIMNEERHIEAVIRRLFQARYPAEMLEVIAIDDGSTDGTWAALQRLAVEFPRLQIHRFQSHKGKRHAMALGAQKAAGEILIFMDSDSLVAAESFYRLVQPFHDSRVGAVAGHTSIIIEPANFISKMEAVRYFISQRVMKAAESIFGAVNCCPGPLSAYRREAVLAVLDEWLNQRFLGAEATFGDDRSLTNRILRHYRVVYHSGARCSTYAPNTWAAFLKQQLRWKKSWVRETLCTARIMAREHPLAAAPYYASILLTLMSPLVVLRVFLYSPWVMGGAAYLPYLAGLMLVFLLFGVLYYYHTQSRYWYYGLVFAVVYSWLLSLQTYYAILTVRQNHWGTR
;
A
#
# COMPACT_ATOMS: atom_id res chain seq x y z
N MET A 1 41.44 7.68 9.95
CA MET A 1 40.88 8.74 9.10
C MET A 1 41.66 8.74 7.81
N ILE A 2 41.07 8.25 6.72
CA ILE A 2 41.69 8.19 5.39
C ILE A 2 40.72 8.89 4.43
N ASN A 3 41.31 9.72 3.58
CA ASN A 3 40.77 10.86 2.86
C ASN A 3 39.58 10.54 1.93
N GLN A 4 38.44 11.22 2.11
CA GLN A 4 37.24 11.09 1.26
C GLN A 4 37.42 11.62 -0.17
N GLU A 5 38.46 12.41 -0.44
CA GLU A 5 38.70 12.98 -1.78
C GLU A 5 39.30 12.00 -2.79
N ALA A 6 40.00 10.95 -2.34
CA ALA A 6 40.54 9.93 -3.25
C ALA A 6 39.44 9.01 -3.82
N ALA A 7 38.30 8.89 -3.13
CA ALA A 7 37.18 8.04 -3.56
C ALA A 7 36.29 8.68 -4.64
N LEU A 8 36.39 10.01 -4.85
CA LEU A 8 35.58 10.74 -5.84
C LEU A 8 36.22 10.80 -7.23
N LYS A 9 37.54 10.60 -7.37
CA LYS A 9 38.26 10.68 -8.65
C LYS A 9 38.22 9.40 -9.51
N GLU A 10 37.83 8.25 -8.97
CA GLU A 10 37.79 6.98 -9.71
C GLU A 10 36.38 6.58 -10.21
N ILE A 11 35.35 7.39 -9.94
CA ILE A 11 33.98 7.17 -10.44
C ILE A 11 33.80 7.68 -11.89
N GLU A 12 34.70 8.54 -12.38
CA GLU A 12 34.57 9.17 -13.71
C GLU A 12 35.17 8.38 -14.89
N THR A 13 35.89 7.28 -14.66
CA THR A 13 36.67 6.60 -15.73
C THR A 13 36.26 5.15 -15.98
N GLY A 14 34.96 4.86 -16.13
CA GLY A 14 34.40 3.89 -17.10
C GLY A 14 35.05 2.52 -17.35
N ARG A 15 35.88 1.98 -16.46
CA ARG A 15 36.54 0.67 -16.55
C ARG A 15 36.74 0.13 -15.15
N MET A 16 36.23 -1.05 -14.82
CA MET A 16 36.58 -1.74 -13.58
C MET A 16 37.25 -3.09 -13.84
N PRO A 17 38.54 -3.21 -13.51
CA PRO A 17 39.22 -4.46 -13.23
C PRO A 17 38.89 -4.94 -11.79
N HIS A 18 39.09 -6.25 -11.58
CA HIS A 18 38.99 -7.00 -10.32
C HIS A 18 39.42 -6.24 -9.04
N ASP A 19 38.47 -5.92 -8.15
CA ASP A 19 38.77 -5.45 -6.80
C ASP A 19 38.66 -6.60 -5.78
N ARG A 20 39.82 -7.11 -5.32
CA ARG A 20 39.94 -8.08 -4.21
C ARG A 20 39.85 -7.42 -2.81
N ARG A 21 39.82 -6.08 -2.71
CA ARG A 21 39.87 -5.33 -1.44
C ARG A 21 38.50 -4.90 -0.90
N ARG A 22 37.43 -4.91 -1.70
CA ARG A 22 36.08 -4.51 -1.25
C ARG A 22 35.30 -5.55 -0.42
N TYR A 23 35.69 -6.82 -0.44
CA TYR A 23 35.00 -7.88 0.30
C TYR A 23 36.00 -8.92 0.82
N PRO A 24 36.36 -8.93 2.12
CA PRO A 24 37.28 -9.92 2.66
C PRO A 24 36.73 -11.33 2.45
N ARG A 25 37.59 -12.25 1.99
CA ARG A 25 37.21 -13.67 1.88
C ARG A 25 37.13 -14.28 3.27
N ALA A 26 35.95 -14.73 3.65
CA ALA A 26 35.76 -15.50 4.87
C ALA A 26 36.11 -16.97 4.59
N LEU A 27 36.94 -17.56 5.44
CA LEU A 27 37.15 -19.01 5.44
C LEU A 27 35.84 -19.66 5.85
N SER A 28 35.37 -20.59 5.02
CA SER A 28 34.19 -21.37 5.31
C SER A 28 34.46 -22.79 4.90
N ASP A 29 35.15 -23.55 5.76
CA ASP A 29 35.29 -24.99 5.57
C ASP A 29 33.96 -25.66 5.93
N ALA A 30 33.05 -25.65 4.97
CA ALA A 30 31.68 -26.11 5.14
C ALA A 30 31.28 -27.04 4.00
N PRO A 31 30.60 -28.16 4.31
CA PRO A 31 30.16 -29.11 3.30
C PRO A 31 29.06 -28.49 2.42
N GLY A 32 29.05 -28.89 1.16
CA GLY A 32 28.03 -28.49 0.20
C GLY A 32 27.85 -29.52 -0.90
N GLU A 33 26.96 -29.22 -1.83
CA GLU A 33 26.60 -30.05 -2.96
C GLU A 33 26.57 -29.18 -4.22
N ILE A 34 27.36 -29.53 -5.25
CA ILE A 34 27.24 -28.91 -6.56
C ILE A 34 26.25 -29.69 -7.42
N ILE A 35 25.35 -28.95 -8.06
CA ILE A 35 24.29 -29.45 -8.93
C ILE A 35 24.61 -28.95 -10.34
N LEU A 36 24.96 -29.88 -11.22
CA LEU A 36 25.18 -29.60 -12.65
C LEU A 36 23.89 -29.87 -13.42
N ASN A 37 23.42 -28.86 -14.17
CA ASN A 37 22.26 -29.02 -15.04
C ASN A 37 22.70 -29.72 -16.34
N GLY A 38 22.47 -31.03 -16.45
CA GLY A 38 22.55 -31.77 -17.71
C GLY A 38 21.19 -31.88 -18.41
N TRP A 39 21.19 -32.34 -19.67
CA TRP A 39 19.95 -32.76 -20.35
C TRP A 39 19.31 -33.91 -19.57
N TRP A 40 17.98 -33.90 -19.48
CA TRP A 40 17.20 -34.90 -18.76
C TRP A 40 17.56 -36.31 -19.25
N PRO A 41 17.88 -37.29 -18.37
CA PRO A 41 17.64 -37.33 -16.92
C PRO A 41 18.89 -37.10 -16.04
N ARG A 42 20.04 -36.67 -16.58
CA ARG A 42 21.30 -36.61 -15.81
C ARG A 42 21.52 -35.28 -15.09
N ARG A 43 20.83 -35.07 -13.96
CA ARG A 43 21.27 -34.07 -12.95
C ARG A 43 22.36 -34.70 -12.08
N LEU A 44 23.61 -34.31 -12.30
CA LEU A 44 24.71 -34.78 -11.49
C LEU A 44 24.80 -33.95 -10.19
N ARG A 45 24.85 -34.63 -9.05
CA ARG A 45 25.07 -34.04 -7.74
C ARG A 45 26.38 -34.57 -7.17
N LEU A 46 27.30 -33.68 -6.84
CA LEU A 46 28.60 -34.05 -6.28
C LEU A 46 28.80 -33.35 -4.93
N PRO A 47 29.34 -34.05 -3.92
CA PRO A 47 29.74 -33.40 -2.67
C PRO A 47 30.91 -32.44 -2.94
N LEU A 48 30.93 -31.32 -2.22
CA LEU A 48 32.03 -30.36 -2.24
C LEU A 48 32.31 -29.83 -0.83
N HIS A 49 33.49 -29.27 -0.67
CA HIS A 49 33.83 -28.39 0.43
C HIS A 49 33.98 -26.97 -0.10
N VAL A 50 33.28 -26.03 0.51
CA VAL A 50 33.60 -24.61 0.32
C VAL A 50 34.90 -24.34 1.07
N ARG A 51 35.81 -23.57 0.47
CA ARG A 51 37.09 -23.21 1.08
C ARG A 51 37.03 -21.77 1.59
N ASP A 52 36.63 -20.87 0.71
CA ASP A 52 36.50 -19.46 0.97
C ASP A 52 35.31 -18.88 0.23
N VAL A 53 34.79 -17.77 0.73
CA VAL A 53 33.63 -17.07 0.15
C VAL A 53 33.85 -15.57 0.17
N SER A 54 33.52 -14.91 -0.93
CA SER A 54 33.42 -13.45 -1.06
C SER A 54 32.00 -13.07 -1.50
N ALA A 55 31.72 -11.77 -1.60
CA ALA A 55 30.42 -11.29 -2.11
C ALA A 55 30.13 -11.71 -3.56
N THR A 56 31.18 -12.01 -4.35
CA THR A 56 31.09 -12.27 -5.80
C THR A 56 31.32 -13.73 -6.18
N GLY A 57 31.81 -14.55 -5.27
CA GLY A 57 32.08 -15.95 -5.55
C GLY A 57 32.60 -16.75 -4.36
N MET A 58 32.98 -17.99 -4.60
CA MET A 58 33.52 -18.91 -3.61
C MET A 58 34.58 -19.84 -4.22
N GLY A 59 35.56 -20.24 -3.42
CA GLY A 59 36.48 -21.32 -3.74
C GLY A 59 35.88 -22.66 -3.34
N LEU A 60 35.92 -23.64 -4.24
CA LEU A 60 35.36 -24.98 -4.05
C LEU A 60 36.47 -26.03 -4.14
N ARG A 61 36.36 -27.07 -3.32
CA ARG A 61 37.12 -28.32 -3.41
C ARG A 61 36.13 -29.45 -3.67
N VAL A 62 36.24 -30.12 -4.81
CA VAL A 62 35.30 -31.16 -5.26
C VAL A 62 36.05 -32.48 -5.43
N SER A 63 35.42 -33.62 -5.10
CA SER A 63 35.97 -34.96 -5.33
C SER A 63 34.86 -35.94 -5.74
N PRO A 64 34.96 -36.67 -6.86
CA PRO A 64 35.97 -36.58 -7.92
C PRO A 64 35.78 -35.37 -8.85
N LEU A 65 36.87 -34.88 -9.45
CA LEU A 65 36.92 -33.65 -10.26
C LEU A 65 36.51 -33.83 -11.73
N ASP A 66 36.54 -35.06 -12.24
CA ASP A 66 36.36 -35.38 -13.67
C ASP A 66 35.04 -34.96 -14.33
N PRO A 67 33.89 -34.85 -13.62
CA PRO A 67 32.63 -34.45 -14.28
C PRO A 67 32.50 -32.94 -14.54
N LEU A 68 33.40 -32.11 -14.00
CA LEU A 68 33.29 -30.65 -14.04
C LEU A 68 33.93 -30.07 -15.31
N ARG A 69 33.16 -29.97 -16.41
CA ARG A 69 33.59 -29.21 -17.59
C ARG A 69 33.65 -27.71 -17.25
N THR A 70 34.80 -27.09 -17.48
CA THR A 70 35.06 -25.65 -17.29
C THR A 70 34.04 -24.79 -18.05
N ALA A 71 33.71 -23.60 -17.50
CA ALA A 71 32.72 -22.65 -18.04
C ALA A 71 31.23 -23.07 -18.03
N SER A 72 30.88 -24.18 -17.36
CA SER A 72 29.48 -24.60 -17.21
C SER A 72 28.74 -23.79 -16.15
N ARG A 73 27.46 -23.46 -16.40
CA ARG A 73 26.54 -22.97 -15.38
C ARG A 73 26.21 -24.09 -14.40
N ALA A 74 26.36 -23.80 -13.11
CA ALA A 74 26.07 -24.73 -12.04
C ALA A 74 25.29 -24.06 -10.91
N ALA A 75 24.63 -24.87 -10.08
CA ALA A 75 24.06 -24.41 -8.83
C ALA A 75 24.81 -25.06 -7.67
N VAL A 76 25.31 -24.28 -6.72
CA VAL A 76 25.90 -24.80 -5.49
C VAL A 76 24.87 -24.67 -4.38
N ARG A 77 24.60 -25.77 -3.68
CA ARG A 77 23.86 -25.78 -2.43
C ARG A 77 24.86 -25.89 -1.29
N TRP A 78 24.87 -24.92 -0.40
CA TRP A 78 25.89 -24.81 0.64
C TRP A 78 25.23 -24.41 1.96
N ASP A 79 25.69 -25.04 3.05
CA ASP A 79 25.29 -24.73 4.41
C ASP A 79 26.19 -23.60 4.96
N ILE A 80 25.66 -22.38 4.91
CA ILE A 80 26.33 -21.18 5.41
C ILE A 80 26.45 -21.31 6.95
N PRO A 81 27.66 -21.27 7.52
CA PRO A 81 27.84 -21.33 8.96
C PRO A 81 27.12 -20.20 9.70
N SER A 82 26.75 -20.44 10.97
CA SER A 82 26.09 -19.45 11.83
C SER A 82 26.87 -18.13 11.92
N ALA A 83 28.20 -18.18 11.94
CA ALA A 83 29.09 -17.01 12.00
C ALA A 83 29.00 -16.10 10.75
N MET A 84 28.61 -16.66 9.60
CA MET A 84 28.44 -15.92 8.34
C MET A 84 26.98 -15.63 8.01
N SER A 85 26.06 -16.20 8.79
CA SER A 85 24.63 -16.01 8.64
C SER A 85 24.21 -14.71 9.33
N PRO A 86 23.50 -13.80 8.64
CA PRO A 86 23.00 -12.58 9.27
C PRO A 86 21.98 -12.85 10.40
N SER A 87 21.47 -14.09 10.52
CA SER A 87 20.55 -14.50 11.59
C SER A 87 21.22 -15.29 12.72
N GLY A 88 22.53 -15.53 12.67
CA GLY A 88 23.25 -16.33 13.68
C GLY A 88 22.89 -17.82 13.71
N SER A 89 22.17 -18.33 12.72
CA SER A 89 21.83 -19.75 12.56
C SER A 89 22.24 -20.25 11.18
N PRO A 90 22.63 -21.52 11.01
CA PRO A 90 23.06 -22.03 9.72
C PRO A 90 21.96 -21.90 8.66
N ILE A 91 22.33 -21.48 7.45
CA ILE A 91 21.39 -21.29 6.33
C ILE A 91 21.81 -22.18 5.18
N ARG A 92 20.91 -23.05 4.74
CA ARG A 92 21.08 -23.82 3.50
C ARG A 92 20.66 -22.96 2.31
N LEU A 93 21.63 -22.41 1.59
CA LEU A 93 21.39 -21.55 0.43
C LEU A 93 21.71 -22.29 -0.87
N ARG A 94 20.87 -22.09 -1.89
CA ARG A 94 21.17 -22.49 -3.27
C ARG A 94 21.55 -21.25 -4.07
N VAL A 95 22.81 -21.20 -4.52
CA VAL A 95 23.36 -20.12 -5.36
C VAL A 95 23.60 -20.64 -6.76
N THR A 96 23.33 -19.81 -7.77
CA THR A 96 23.64 -20.11 -9.18
C THR A 96 24.80 -19.25 -9.64
N GLY A 97 25.59 -19.80 -10.57
CA GLY A 97 26.80 -19.14 -11.01
C GLY A 97 27.55 -19.90 -12.08
N THR A 98 28.71 -19.38 -12.43
CA THR A 98 29.61 -19.94 -13.44
C THR A 98 30.83 -20.54 -12.75
N LEU A 99 31.18 -21.77 -13.11
CA LEU A 99 32.43 -22.39 -12.70
C LEU A 99 33.61 -21.76 -13.45
N LEU A 100 34.58 -21.26 -12.69
CA LEU A 100 35.82 -20.69 -13.19
C LEU A 100 36.91 -21.77 -13.31
N PRO A 101 37.93 -21.54 -14.16
CA PRO A 101 39.00 -22.50 -14.41
C PRO A 101 39.73 -22.97 -13.14
N ARG A 102 40.29 -24.17 -13.25
CA ARG A 102 41.01 -24.92 -12.22
C ARG A 102 42.25 -24.15 -11.74
N GLY A 103 42.46 -24.10 -10.43
CA GLY A 103 43.77 -23.79 -9.84
C GLY A 103 44.55 -25.08 -9.56
N ASP A 104 45.87 -24.98 -9.35
CA ASP A 104 46.70 -26.12 -8.94
C ASP A 104 46.15 -26.73 -7.65
N SER A 105 46.11 -28.07 -7.58
CA SER A 105 45.57 -28.89 -6.46
C SER A 105 44.04 -28.88 -6.23
N GLY A 106 43.28 -29.45 -7.18
CA GLY A 106 41.91 -29.95 -6.93
C GLY A 106 40.88 -28.92 -6.47
N SER A 107 41.07 -27.65 -6.82
CA SER A 107 40.17 -26.55 -6.46
C SER A 107 39.67 -25.82 -7.71
N CYS A 108 38.43 -25.33 -7.65
CA CYS A 108 37.84 -24.50 -8.69
C CYS A 108 37.18 -23.25 -8.08
N GLY A 109 37.17 -22.16 -8.83
CA GLY A 109 36.42 -20.97 -8.45
C GLY A 109 34.97 -21.09 -8.90
N PHE A 110 34.05 -20.48 -8.17
CA PHE A 110 32.65 -20.34 -8.57
C PHE A 110 32.23 -18.88 -8.43
N ARG A 111 31.83 -18.25 -9.53
CA ARG A 111 31.37 -16.87 -9.57
C ARG A 111 29.86 -16.83 -9.54
N PHE A 112 29.27 -16.09 -8.61
CA PHE A 112 27.82 -15.97 -8.49
C PHE A 112 27.24 -15.15 -9.65
N ASP A 113 26.03 -15.50 -10.11
CA ASP A 113 25.28 -14.68 -11.07
C ASP A 113 24.84 -13.33 -10.47
N ARG A 114 24.65 -13.29 -9.13
CA ARG A 114 24.21 -12.13 -8.34
C ARG A 114 25.01 -12.07 -7.04
N LEU A 115 25.10 -10.91 -6.40
CA LEU A 115 25.87 -10.78 -5.16
C LEU A 115 25.29 -11.68 -4.06
N LEU A 116 26.17 -12.29 -3.25
CA LEU A 116 25.77 -13.19 -2.16
C LEU A 116 24.83 -12.50 -1.17
N ASP A 117 25.10 -11.23 -0.83
CA ASP A 117 24.27 -10.44 0.09
C ASP A 117 22.85 -10.23 -0.45
N GLU A 118 22.69 -10.02 -1.75
CA GLU A 118 21.37 -9.90 -2.38
C GLU A 118 20.60 -11.22 -2.28
N GLN A 119 21.27 -12.33 -2.60
CA GLN A 119 20.68 -13.65 -2.53
C GLN A 119 20.30 -14.05 -1.09
N LEU A 120 21.15 -13.71 -0.11
CA LEU A 120 20.90 -13.89 1.32
C LEU A 120 19.69 -13.06 1.79
N ARG A 121 19.65 -11.77 1.43
CA ARG A 121 18.51 -10.89 1.75
C ARG A 121 17.21 -11.40 1.15
N GLU A 122 17.23 -11.86 -0.10
CA GLU A 122 16.07 -12.48 -0.76
C GLU A 122 15.61 -13.76 -0.07
N HIS A 123 16.56 -14.62 0.33
CA HIS A 123 16.27 -15.86 1.04
C HIS A 123 15.62 -15.57 2.41
N GLN A 124 16.19 -14.65 3.18
CA GLN A 124 15.64 -14.21 4.46
C GLN A 124 14.27 -13.55 4.31
N ALA A 125 14.09 -12.70 3.30
CA ALA A 125 12.80 -12.10 2.99
C ALA A 125 11.75 -13.17 2.64
N ARG A 126 12.10 -14.17 1.83
CA ARG A 126 11.22 -15.31 1.52
C ARG A 126 10.84 -16.10 2.77
N ARG A 127 11.80 -16.42 3.64
CA ARG A 127 11.53 -17.11 4.91
C ARG A 127 10.63 -16.30 5.83
N ARG A 128 10.89 -15.00 6.01
CA ARG A 128 10.04 -14.10 6.80
C ARG A 128 8.62 -14.01 6.25
N LYS A 129 8.47 -13.92 4.93
CA LYS A 129 7.16 -13.95 4.25
C LYS A 129 6.43 -15.28 4.44
N LEU A 130 7.13 -16.41 4.34
CA LEU A 130 6.54 -17.72 4.61
C LEU A 130 6.04 -17.82 6.05
N MET A 131 6.86 -17.44 7.03
CA MET A 131 6.46 -17.43 8.44
C MET A 131 5.25 -16.51 8.67
N ALA A 132 5.25 -15.31 8.10
CA ALA A 132 4.11 -14.39 8.20
C ALA A 132 2.83 -14.97 7.57
N ALA A 133 2.94 -15.67 6.44
CA ALA A 133 1.80 -16.34 5.81
C ALA A 133 1.24 -17.49 6.67
N LEU A 134 2.12 -18.31 7.25
CA LEU A 134 1.71 -19.38 8.19
C LEU A 134 1.04 -18.79 9.44
N THR A 135 1.60 -17.73 10.02
CA THR A 135 1.00 -17.02 11.15
C THR A 135 -0.37 -16.44 10.78
N ALA A 136 -0.50 -15.82 9.60
CA ALA A 136 -1.78 -15.30 9.12
C ALA A 136 -2.82 -16.41 8.96
N ALA A 137 -2.45 -17.57 8.41
CA ALA A 137 -3.32 -18.73 8.29
C ALA A 137 -3.77 -19.26 9.66
N ALA A 138 -2.84 -19.37 10.63
CA ALA A 138 -3.15 -19.79 12.00
C ALA A 138 -4.11 -18.81 12.70
N LEU A 139 -3.90 -17.50 12.52
CA LEU A 139 -4.80 -16.47 13.07
C LEU A 139 -6.19 -16.53 12.42
N ALA A 140 -6.28 -16.73 11.10
CA ALA A 140 -7.56 -16.92 10.42
C ALA A 140 -8.31 -18.16 10.92
N ALA A 141 -7.60 -19.27 11.17
CA ALA A 141 -8.16 -20.46 11.78
C ALA A 141 -8.64 -20.20 13.21
N ALA A 142 -7.85 -19.51 14.04
CA ALA A 142 -8.23 -19.13 15.40
C ALA A 142 -9.48 -18.23 15.43
N ILE A 143 -9.58 -17.25 14.53
CA ILE A 143 -10.77 -16.42 14.35
C ILE A 143 -11.98 -17.30 13.99
N SER A 144 -11.80 -18.25 13.07
CA SER A 144 -12.87 -19.16 12.64
C SER A 144 -13.35 -20.06 13.78
N ILE A 145 -12.44 -20.62 14.59
CA ILE A 145 -12.76 -21.40 15.79
C ILE A 145 -13.55 -20.56 16.80
N LEU A 146 -13.17 -19.29 17.00
CA LEU A 146 -13.90 -18.37 17.88
C LEU A 146 -15.35 -18.19 17.41
N LYS A 147 -15.61 -18.23 16.09
CA LYS A 147 -16.97 -18.18 15.54
C LYS A 147 -17.79 -19.45 15.76
N THR A 148 -17.16 -20.62 15.94
CA THR A 148 -17.90 -21.83 16.34
C THR A 148 -18.58 -21.66 17.70
N ARG A 149 -17.94 -20.93 18.64
CA ARG A 149 -18.57 -20.58 19.92
C ARG A 149 -19.84 -19.73 19.72
N ASN A 150 -19.84 -18.81 18.77
CA ASN A 150 -21.03 -18.01 18.46
C ASN A 150 -22.18 -18.87 17.94
N ILE A 151 -21.88 -19.90 17.15
CA ILE A 151 -22.87 -20.84 16.62
C ILE A 151 -23.48 -21.66 17.76
N ILE A 152 -22.65 -22.19 18.65
CA ILE A 152 -23.11 -22.96 19.81
C ILE A 152 -23.96 -22.09 20.74
N SER A 153 -23.54 -20.84 20.95
CA SER A 153 -24.24 -19.89 21.81
C SER A 153 -25.34 -19.08 21.09
N PHE A 154 -25.69 -19.44 19.85
CA PHE A 154 -26.59 -18.65 19.01
C PHE A 154 -27.94 -18.41 19.68
N TRP A 155 -28.54 -19.47 20.23
CA TRP A 155 -29.87 -19.45 20.82
C TRP A 155 -30.00 -18.57 22.06
N TYR A 156 -28.89 -18.26 22.74
CA TYR A 156 -28.92 -17.38 23.92
C TYR A 156 -28.98 -15.90 23.54
N ASP A 157 -28.44 -15.52 22.37
CA ASP A 157 -28.33 -14.12 21.99
C ASP A 157 -28.29 -13.91 20.46
N PRO A 158 -29.36 -14.29 19.72
CA PRO A 158 -29.30 -14.48 18.27
C PRO A 158 -28.83 -13.24 17.50
N PHE A 159 -29.26 -12.05 17.93
CA PHE A 159 -28.93 -10.79 17.27
C PHE A 159 -27.41 -10.51 17.29
N TRP A 160 -26.78 -10.59 18.47
CA TRP A 160 -25.36 -10.24 18.61
C TRP A 160 -24.44 -11.34 18.11
N GLN A 161 -24.88 -12.61 18.20
CA GLN A 161 -24.15 -13.71 17.59
C GLN A 161 -24.17 -13.60 16.06
N THR A 162 -25.31 -13.23 15.47
CA THR A 162 -25.42 -12.93 14.03
C THR A 162 -24.47 -11.80 13.63
N TYR A 163 -24.46 -10.68 14.36
CA TYR A 163 -23.52 -9.59 14.12
C TYR A 163 -22.06 -10.06 14.18
N SER A 164 -21.69 -10.80 15.22
CA SER A 164 -20.31 -11.26 15.44
C SER A 164 -19.87 -12.26 14.36
N MET A 165 -20.77 -13.12 13.88
CA MET A 165 -20.53 -14.01 12.75
C MET A 165 -20.38 -13.24 11.45
N LEU A 166 -21.28 -12.29 11.17
CA LEU A 166 -21.22 -11.44 9.97
C LEU A 166 -19.93 -10.60 9.95
N ALA A 167 -19.50 -10.06 11.08
CA ALA A 167 -18.25 -9.31 11.19
C ALA A 167 -17.02 -10.18 10.88
N GLY A 168 -16.99 -11.40 11.43
CA GLY A 168 -15.92 -12.37 11.16
C GLY A 168 -15.87 -12.79 9.70
N PHE A 169 -17.03 -13.17 9.15
CA PHE A 169 -17.19 -13.51 7.74
C PHE A 169 -16.78 -12.35 6.82
N TYR A 170 -17.23 -11.13 7.13
CA TYR A 170 -16.89 -9.94 6.35
C TYR A 170 -15.38 -9.72 6.28
N VAL A 171 -14.70 -9.70 7.42
CA VAL A 171 -13.23 -9.51 7.49
C VAL A 171 -12.50 -10.61 6.71
N LEU A 172 -12.83 -11.87 6.94
CA LEU A 172 -12.18 -13.00 6.26
C LEU A 172 -12.46 -12.97 4.75
N SER A 173 -13.67 -12.60 4.34
CA SER A 173 -14.02 -12.44 2.91
C SER A 173 -13.21 -11.33 2.25
N ARG A 174 -12.96 -10.19 2.93
CA ARG A 174 -12.14 -9.10 2.39
C ARG A 174 -10.69 -9.54 2.20
N ILE A 175 -10.14 -10.28 3.15
CA ILE A 175 -8.78 -10.82 3.03
C ILE A 175 -8.71 -11.84 1.90
N ALA A 176 -9.68 -12.76 1.82
CA ALA A 176 -9.75 -13.76 0.76
C ALA A 176 -9.86 -13.10 -0.63
N TYR A 177 -10.76 -12.12 -0.79
CA TYR A 177 -10.87 -11.37 -2.04
C TYR A 177 -9.58 -10.60 -2.34
N ALA A 178 -9.00 -9.88 -1.38
CA ALA A 178 -7.72 -9.22 -1.59
C ALA A 178 -6.57 -10.18 -1.99
N TRP A 179 -6.65 -11.45 -1.60
CA TRP A 179 -5.71 -12.49 -2.02
C TRP A 179 -5.88 -12.89 -3.49
N PHE A 180 -7.12 -12.90 -3.99
CA PHE A 180 -7.44 -13.17 -5.39
C PHE A 180 -7.32 -11.95 -6.32
N TYR A 181 -7.12 -10.76 -5.75
CA TYR A 181 -6.89 -9.55 -6.54
C TYR A 181 -5.61 -9.70 -7.37
N LYS A 182 -5.73 -9.37 -8.66
CA LYS A 182 -4.60 -9.26 -9.59
C LYS A 182 -4.41 -7.79 -9.93
N GLU A 183 -3.15 -7.36 -9.96
CA GLU A 183 -2.81 -6.03 -10.47
C GLU A 183 -3.26 -5.92 -11.93
N PRO A 184 -3.84 -4.79 -12.37
CA PRO A 184 -4.16 -4.57 -13.77
C PRO A 184 -2.95 -4.84 -14.67
N GLU A 185 -3.20 -5.43 -15.84
CA GLU A 185 -2.15 -5.73 -16.81
C GLU A 185 -1.57 -4.45 -17.40
N ASP A 186 -0.29 -4.51 -17.75
CA ASP A 186 0.38 -3.46 -18.48
C ASP A 186 0.06 -3.63 -19.97
N HIS A 187 -0.79 -2.76 -20.50
CA HIS A 187 -1.21 -2.78 -21.91
C HIS A 187 -0.31 -1.91 -22.79
N GLY A 188 0.75 -1.31 -22.25
CA GLY A 188 1.63 -0.42 -23.01
C GLY A 188 0.96 0.88 -23.45
N ILE A 189 -0.21 1.22 -22.90
CA ILE A 189 -0.96 2.39 -23.35
C ILE A 189 -0.43 3.66 -22.69
N ILE A 190 -0.37 4.72 -23.48
CA ILE A 190 -0.10 6.09 -23.03
C ILE A 190 -1.28 6.94 -23.51
N LYS A 191 -1.79 7.80 -22.64
CA LYS A 191 -2.94 8.68 -22.93
C LYS A 191 -2.59 10.10 -22.50
N PRO A 192 -2.97 11.15 -23.25
CA PRO A 192 -2.83 12.52 -22.76
C PRO A 192 -3.47 12.65 -21.37
N ALA A 193 -2.71 13.11 -20.38
CA ALA A 193 -3.13 13.16 -19.00
C ALA A 193 -2.87 14.54 -18.40
N THR A 194 -3.81 15.03 -17.61
CA THR A 194 -3.67 16.27 -16.84
C THR A 194 -3.68 15.94 -15.35
N VAL A 195 -2.60 16.28 -14.66
CA VAL A 195 -2.55 16.23 -13.20
C VAL A 195 -3.13 17.52 -12.63
N VAL A 196 -4.17 17.41 -11.80
CA VAL A 196 -4.82 18.53 -11.13
C VAL A 196 -4.48 18.48 -9.64
N LEU A 197 -3.82 19.54 -9.16
CA LEU A 197 -3.39 19.71 -7.77
C LEU A 197 -4.18 20.84 -7.09
N PRO A 198 -5.23 20.53 -6.31
CA PRO A 198 -5.86 21.51 -5.42
C PRO A 198 -4.96 21.76 -4.21
N ILE A 199 -4.68 23.03 -3.91
CA ILE A 199 -3.68 23.44 -2.91
C ILE A 199 -4.26 24.48 -1.95
N MET A 200 -4.02 24.32 -0.65
CA MET A 200 -4.36 25.30 0.38
C MET A 200 -3.34 25.21 1.53
N ASN A 201 -2.56 26.27 1.74
CA ASN A 201 -1.58 26.42 2.81
C ASN A 201 -0.59 25.24 2.91
N GLU A 202 0.18 24.96 1.85
CA GLU A 202 1.14 23.85 1.77
C GLU A 202 2.59 24.31 1.51
N GLU A 203 2.97 25.49 2.03
CA GLU A 203 4.30 26.07 1.84
C GLU A 203 5.44 25.09 2.14
N ARG A 204 5.26 24.22 3.14
CA ARG A 204 6.26 23.24 3.59
C ARG A 204 6.48 22.07 2.64
N HIS A 205 5.47 21.67 1.88
CA HIS A 205 5.50 20.41 1.11
C HIS A 205 5.45 20.64 -0.40
N ILE A 206 4.84 21.75 -0.86
CA ILE A 206 4.48 21.93 -2.26
C ILE A 206 5.67 21.86 -3.22
N GLU A 207 6.84 22.38 -2.81
CA GLU A 207 8.05 22.32 -3.62
C GLU A 207 8.51 20.88 -3.86
N ALA A 208 8.54 20.06 -2.81
CA ALA A 208 8.90 18.64 -2.93
C ALA A 208 7.89 17.87 -3.79
N VAL A 209 6.60 18.18 -3.66
CA VAL A 209 5.51 17.55 -4.44
C VAL A 209 5.65 17.86 -5.93
N ILE A 210 5.80 19.13 -6.31
CA ILE A 210 5.91 19.54 -7.72
C ILE A 210 7.18 18.96 -8.35
N ARG A 211 8.33 19.06 -7.67
CA ARG A 211 9.59 18.46 -8.15
C ARG A 211 9.46 16.95 -8.34
N ARG A 212 8.82 16.26 -7.39
CA ARG A 212 8.60 14.82 -7.47
C ARG A 212 7.67 14.43 -8.62
N LEU A 213 6.65 15.24 -8.88
CA LEU A 213 5.71 15.06 -9.98
C LEU A 213 6.44 15.14 -11.33
N PHE A 214 7.29 16.15 -11.55
CA PHE A 214 8.06 16.30 -12.79
C PHE A 214 9.17 15.25 -12.98
N GLN A 215 9.50 14.47 -11.93
CA GLN A 215 10.36 13.29 -12.02
C GLN A 215 9.58 12.00 -12.37
N ALA A 216 8.26 12.06 -12.52
CA ALA A 216 7.49 10.91 -12.94
C ALA A 216 7.88 10.49 -14.37
N ARG A 217 7.96 9.18 -14.61
CA ARG A 217 8.22 8.60 -15.92
C ARG A 217 6.93 8.60 -16.72
N TYR A 218 6.73 9.68 -17.47
CA TYR A 218 5.64 9.86 -18.42
C TYR A 218 6.14 10.72 -19.59
N PRO A 219 5.71 10.47 -20.83
CA PRO A 219 6.11 11.33 -21.96
C PRO A 219 5.71 12.78 -21.71
N ALA A 220 6.66 13.70 -21.93
CA ALA A 220 6.54 15.06 -21.43
C ALA A 220 5.41 15.84 -22.13
N GLU A 221 5.26 15.59 -23.42
CA GLU A 221 4.23 16.11 -24.31
C GLU A 221 2.82 15.56 -24.02
N MET A 222 2.73 14.44 -23.29
CA MET A 222 1.46 13.80 -22.91
C MET A 222 1.05 14.09 -21.46
N LEU A 223 1.85 14.87 -20.71
CA LEU A 223 1.57 15.20 -19.31
C LEU A 223 1.49 16.71 -19.10
N GLU A 224 0.28 17.16 -18.75
CA GLU A 224 -0.02 18.51 -18.29
C GLU A 224 -0.13 18.54 -16.76
N VAL A 225 0.27 19.65 -16.13
CA VAL A 225 0.14 19.84 -14.68
C VAL A 225 -0.55 21.17 -14.41
N ILE A 226 -1.69 21.12 -13.72
CA ILE A 226 -2.47 22.29 -13.32
C ILE A 226 -2.52 22.34 -11.79
N ALA A 227 -1.87 23.34 -11.20
CA ALA A 227 -1.89 23.62 -9.77
C ALA A 227 -2.84 24.77 -9.46
N ILE A 228 -3.74 24.58 -8.50
CA ILE A 228 -4.82 25.52 -8.19
C ILE A 228 -4.76 25.87 -6.72
N ASP A 229 -4.31 27.09 -6.45
CA ASP A 229 -4.28 27.69 -5.12
C ASP A 229 -5.67 28.17 -4.72
N ASP A 230 -6.22 27.58 -3.66
CA ASP A 230 -7.55 27.86 -3.13
C ASP A 230 -7.57 29.07 -2.19
N GLY A 231 -6.75 30.08 -2.48
CA GLY A 231 -6.61 31.29 -1.68
C GLY A 231 -5.71 31.10 -0.46
N SER A 232 -4.53 30.50 -0.63
CA SER A 232 -3.57 30.32 0.48
C SER A 232 -3.14 31.66 1.08
N THR A 233 -2.89 31.64 2.39
CA THR A 233 -2.49 32.80 3.19
C THR A 233 -1.02 32.75 3.64
N ASP A 234 -0.33 31.65 3.36
CA ASP A 234 1.10 31.43 3.64
C ASP A 234 1.96 31.61 2.37
N GLY A 235 3.24 31.19 2.41
CA GLY A 235 4.18 31.32 1.29
C GLY A 235 3.88 30.41 0.08
N THR A 236 2.78 29.64 0.08
CA THR A 236 2.46 28.68 -0.98
C THR A 236 2.39 29.30 -2.38
N TRP A 237 1.70 30.43 -2.53
CA TRP A 237 1.55 31.06 -3.84
C TRP A 237 2.89 31.55 -4.41
N ALA A 238 3.74 32.15 -3.58
CA ALA A 238 5.06 32.58 -3.99
C ALA A 238 5.94 31.38 -4.42
N ALA A 239 5.84 30.24 -3.71
CA ALA A 239 6.52 29.01 -4.11
C ALA A 239 6.03 28.50 -5.47
N LEU A 240 4.72 28.50 -5.72
CA LEU A 240 4.14 28.11 -7.01
C LEU A 240 4.59 29.00 -8.16
N GLN A 241 4.68 30.32 -7.96
CA GLN A 241 5.18 31.25 -8.97
C GLN A 241 6.62 30.95 -9.35
N ARG A 242 7.51 30.68 -8.37
CA ARG A 242 8.90 30.29 -8.64
C ARG A 242 8.96 28.97 -9.43
N LEU A 243 8.17 27.98 -9.02
CA LEU A 243 8.15 26.66 -9.66
C LEU A 243 7.60 26.72 -11.09
N ALA A 244 6.65 27.60 -11.39
CA ALA A 244 6.11 27.78 -12.73
C ALA A 244 7.16 28.34 -13.71
N VAL A 245 8.10 29.15 -13.23
CA VAL A 245 9.25 29.61 -14.04
C VAL A 245 10.22 28.44 -14.31
N GLU A 246 10.46 27.59 -13.31
CA GLU A 246 11.36 26.44 -13.45
C GLU A 246 10.77 25.31 -14.31
N PHE A 247 9.46 25.11 -14.24
CA PHE A 247 8.74 24.05 -14.95
C PHE A 247 7.71 24.65 -15.91
N PRO A 248 8.05 24.91 -17.18
CA PRO A 248 7.16 25.57 -18.15
C PRO A 248 5.83 24.83 -18.42
N ARG A 249 5.74 23.54 -18.10
CA ARG A 249 4.52 22.72 -18.20
C ARG A 249 3.61 22.83 -16.97
N LEU A 250 3.99 23.59 -15.95
CA LEU A 250 3.19 23.84 -14.77
C LEU A 250 2.31 25.07 -14.99
N GLN A 251 1.01 24.85 -15.15
CA GLN A 251 0.02 25.92 -15.14
C GLN A 251 -0.43 26.18 -13.70
N ILE A 252 -0.48 27.45 -13.30
CA ILE A 252 -0.92 27.84 -11.96
C ILE A 252 -2.16 28.74 -12.05
N HIS A 253 -3.12 28.48 -11.18
CA HIS A 253 -4.31 29.31 -10.98
C HIS A 253 -4.51 29.61 -9.51
N ARG A 254 -5.15 30.74 -9.21
CA ARG A 254 -5.46 31.13 -7.84
C ARG A 254 -6.89 31.66 -7.74
N PHE A 255 -7.62 31.22 -6.73
CA PHE A 255 -8.88 31.86 -6.36
C PHE A 255 -8.60 33.11 -5.50
N GLN A 256 -9.42 34.14 -5.71
CA GLN A 256 -9.36 35.38 -4.89
C GLN A 256 -9.74 35.13 -3.43
N SER A 257 -10.55 34.10 -3.17
CA SER A 257 -10.98 33.68 -1.83
C SER A 257 -11.16 32.18 -1.78
N HIS A 258 -11.16 31.62 -0.57
CA HIS A 258 -11.35 30.18 -0.35
C HIS A 258 -12.70 29.68 -0.90
N LYS A 259 -12.65 28.77 -1.87
CA LYS A 259 -13.81 28.10 -2.49
C LYS A 259 -13.91 26.63 -2.11
N GLY A 260 -12.83 26.04 -1.63
CA GLY A 260 -12.77 24.63 -1.24
C GLY A 260 -12.21 23.72 -2.33
N LYS A 261 -11.70 22.57 -1.90
CA LYS A 261 -11.05 21.56 -2.75
C LYS A 261 -11.87 21.18 -3.99
N ARG A 262 -13.19 21.00 -3.87
CA ARG A 262 -14.05 20.62 -4.99
C ARG A 262 -14.02 21.64 -6.13
N HIS A 263 -14.09 22.93 -5.80
CA HIS A 263 -14.05 24.01 -6.79
C HIS A 263 -12.70 24.06 -7.49
N ALA A 264 -11.61 23.84 -6.74
CA ALA A 264 -10.28 23.73 -7.34
C ALA A 264 -10.19 22.51 -8.29
N MET A 265 -10.65 21.33 -7.87
CA MET A 265 -10.69 20.16 -8.74
C MET A 265 -11.52 20.39 -10.01
N ALA A 266 -12.68 21.06 -9.89
CA ALA A 266 -13.54 21.35 -11.02
C ALA A 266 -12.95 22.35 -12.02
N LEU A 267 -12.32 23.43 -11.52
CA LEU A 267 -11.59 24.37 -12.38
C LEU A 267 -10.49 23.66 -13.17
N GLY A 268 -9.75 22.77 -12.50
CA GLY A 268 -8.72 21.96 -13.15
C GLY A 268 -9.29 21.02 -14.20
N ALA A 269 -10.40 20.33 -13.90
CA ALA A 269 -11.08 19.45 -14.85
C ALA A 269 -11.57 20.18 -16.11
N GLN A 270 -12.11 21.39 -15.95
CA GLN A 270 -12.57 22.24 -17.06
C GLN A 270 -11.40 22.69 -17.95
N LYS A 271 -10.28 23.10 -17.33
CA LYS A 271 -9.10 23.60 -18.04
C LYS A 271 -8.22 22.51 -18.64
N ALA A 272 -8.28 21.30 -18.10
CA ALA A 272 -7.47 20.18 -18.53
C ALA A 272 -7.63 19.87 -20.02
N ALA A 273 -6.51 19.65 -20.70
CA ALA A 273 -6.47 19.19 -22.08
C ALA A 273 -6.39 17.65 -22.21
N GLY A 274 -5.94 16.95 -21.17
CA GLY A 274 -5.76 15.50 -21.17
C GLY A 274 -7.08 14.71 -21.24
N GLU A 275 -7.05 13.55 -21.91
CA GLU A 275 -8.14 12.58 -21.90
C GLU A 275 -8.39 12.02 -20.49
N ILE A 276 -7.30 11.85 -19.72
CA ILE A 276 -7.32 11.35 -18.35
C ILE A 276 -7.03 12.49 -17.37
N LEU A 277 -7.91 12.66 -16.38
CA LEU A 277 -7.68 13.55 -15.25
C LEU A 277 -7.06 12.75 -14.10
N ILE A 278 -5.93 13.23 -13.58
CA ILE A 278 -5.29 12.67 -12.39
C ILE A 278 -5.43 13.67 -11.25
N PHE A 279 -6.27 13.37 -10.27
CA PHE A 279 -6.35 14.15 -9.04
C PHE A 279 -5.33 13.65 -8.03
N MET A 280 -4.60 14.59 -7.43
CA MET A 280 -3.56 14.31 -6.46
C MET A 280 -3.57 15.37 -5.36
N ASP A 281 -3.42 14.96 -4.10
CA ASP A 281 -3.37 15.90 -2.97
C ASP A 281 -2.01 16.61 -2.91
N SER A 282 -2.03 17.87 -2.47
CA SER A 282 -0.85 18.75 -2.40
C SER A 282 0.17 18.39 -1.30
N ASP A 283 -0.09 17.33 -0.53
CA ASP A 283 0.78 16.76 0.50
C ASP A 283 1.29 15.34 0.12
N SER A 284 1.10 14.93 -1.13
CA SER A 284 1.36 13.57 -1.58
C SER A 284 2.57 13.50 -2.51
N LEU A 285 3.40 12.48 -2.33
CA LEU A 285 4.59 12.21 -3.14
C LEU A 285 4.34 10.99 -4.02
N VAL A 286 4.31 11.20 -5.34
CA VAL A 286 4.06 10.14 -6.32
C VAL A 286 5.32 9.31 -6.60
N ALA A 287 5.18 8.01 -6.83
CA ALA A 287 6.28 7.17 -7.32
C ALA A 287 6.47 7.35 -8.83
N ALA A 288 7.70 7.13 -9.33
CA ALA A 288 8.08 7.51 -10.68
C ALA A 288 7.17 6.88 -11.78
N GLU A 289 6.79 5.62 -11.64
CA GLU A 289 5.97 4.90 -12.64
C GLU A 289 4.45 5.05 -12.42
N SER A 290 4.01 5.85 -11.45
CA SER A 290 2.62 5.76 -10.99
C SER A 290 1.62 6.29 -12.00
N PHE A 291 1.92 7.38 -12.71
CA PHE A 291 1.03 7.90 -13.76
C PHE A 291 0.92 6.93 -14.93
N TYR A 292 2.04 6.35 -15.37
CA TYR A 292 2.06 5.29 -16.37
C TYR A 292 1.17 4.11 -15.97
N ARG A 293 1.26 3.66 -14.72
CA ARG A 293 0.44 2.56 -14.20
C ARG A 293 -1.04 2.93 -14.05
N LEU A 294 -1.35 4.15 -13.61
CA LEU A 294 -2.74 4.61 -13.47
C LEU A 294 -3.49 4.61 -14.80
N VAL A 295 -2.80 4.85 -15.92
CA VAL A 295 -3.49 4.93 -17.20
C VAL A 295 -3.84 3.57 -17.81
N GLN A 296 -3.13 2.49 -17.43
CA GLN A 296 -3.29 1.17 -18.04
C GLN A 296 -4.74 0.63 -18.02
N PRO A 297 -5.53 0.76 -16.93
CA PRO A 297 -6.90 0.25 -16.91
C PRO A 297 -7.85 0.96 -17.89
N PHE A 298 -7.52 2.15 -18.39
CA PHE A 298 -8.37 2.87 -19.35
C PHE A 298 -8.31 2.30 -20.78
N HIS A 299 -7.57 1.21 -20.99
CA HIS A 299 -7.74 0.36 -22.17
C HIS A 299 -9.20 -0.17 -22.28
N ASP A 300 -9.85 -0.50 -21.15
CA ASP A 300 -11.27 -0.85 -21.12
C ASP A 300 -12.13 0.43 -21.06
N SER A 301 -13.00 0.63 -22.05
CA SER A 301 -13.93 1.77 -22.11
C SER A 301 -14.91 1.80 -20.94
N ARG A 302 -15.19 0.65 -20.30
CA ARG A 302 -16.06 0.55 -19.13
C ARG A 302 -15.40 1.03 -17.84
N VAL A 303 -14.08 1.25 -17.81
CA VAL A 303 -13.38 1.79 -16.64
C VAL A 303 -13.43 3.32 -16.71
N GLY A 304 -14.12 3.92 -15.75
CA GLY A 304 -14.28 5.38 -15.64
C GLY A 304 -13.31 6.02 -14.66
N ALA A 305 -12.81 5.25 -13.69
CA ALA A 305 -11.83 5.72 -12.71
C ALA A 305 -10.94 4.61 -12.15
N VAL A 306 -9.75 5.01 -11.71
CA VAL A 306 -8.71 4.15 -11.15
C VAL A 306 -8.19 4.75 -9.85
N ALA A 307 -8.29 4.00 -8.75
CA ALA A 307 -7.71 4.34 -7.47
C ALA A 307 -6.24 3.91 -7.40
N GLY A 308 -5.34 4.83 -7.10
CA GLY A 308 -3.95 4.52 -6.78
C GLY A 308 -3.78 3.94 -5.37
N HIS A 309 -2.65 3.30 -5.13
CA HIS A 309 -2.24 2.84 -3.81
C HIS A 309 -1.55 3.94 -3.01
N THR A 310 -2.23 4.41 -1.98
CA THR A 310 -1.68 5.40 -1.04
C THR A 310 -1.06 4.74 0.19
N SER A 311 0.19 5.07 0.49
CA SER A 311 0.86 4.76 1.76
C SER A 311 1.04 6.01 2.62
N ILE A 312 1.30 5.81 3.92
CA ILE A 312 1.68 6.90 4.82
C ILE A 312 3.20 7.05 4.83
N ILE A 313 3.67 8.30 4.76
CA ILE A 313 5.06 8.64 5.08
C ILE A 313 5.22 8.47 6.60
N ILE A 314 6.00 7.46 7.00
CA ILE A 314 6.19 7.13 8.42
C ILE A 314 7.29 8.01 8.99
N GLU A 315 6.91 8.92 9.88
CA GLU A 315 7.82 9.74 10.65
C GLU A 315 8.15 9.01 11.97
N PRO A 316 9.42 8.66 12.25
CA PRO A 316 9.78 7.89 13.44
C PRO A 316 9.35 8.53 14.78
N ALA A 317 9.25 9.86 14.85
CA ALA A 317 8.78 10.58 16.04
C ALA A 317 7.25 10.65 16.16
N ASN A 318 6.52 10.48 15.05
CA ASN A 318 5.07 10.66 15.00
C ASN A 318 4.35 9.32 15.21
N PHE A 319 3.73 9.15 16.37
CA PHE A 319 2.95 7.95 16.72
C PHE A 319 1.76 7.72 15.78
N ILE A 320 1.06 8.78 15.38
CA ILE A 320 -0.12 8.70 14.51
C ILE A 320 0.29 8.18 13.13
N SER A 321 1.43 8.62 12.60
CA SER A 321 1.93 8.13 11.29
C SER A 321 2.18 6.61 11.28
N LYS A 322 2.72 6.04 12.37
CA LYS A 322 2.98 4.59 12.49
C LYS A 322 1.68 3.79 12.55
N MET A 323 0.68 4.31 13.28
CA MET A 323 -0.65 3.72 13.37
C MET A 323 -1.39 3.81 12.03
N GLU A 324 -1.41 4.99 11.41
CA GLU A 324 -2.08 5.22 10.13
C GLU A 324 -1.41 4.42 9.00
N ALA A 325 -0.12 4.11 9.06
CA ALA A 325 0.51 3.24 8.07
C ALA A 325 -0.15 1.85 7.98
N VAL A 326 -0.46 1.25 9.13
CA VAL A 326 -1.16 -0.05 9.16
C VAL A 326 -2.62 0.13 8.74
N ARG A 327 -3.29 1.20 9.18
CA ARG A 327 -4.69 1.48 8.80
C ARG A 327 -4.86 1.73 7.30
N TYR A 328 -3.98 2.53 6.70
CA TYR A 328 -3.96 2.80 5.26
C TYR A 328 -3.67 1.52 4.49
N PHE A 329 -2.76 0.67 4.97
CA PHE A 329 -2.56 -0.65 4.36
C PHE A 329 -3.85 -1.47 4.33
N ILE A 330 -4.61 -1.54 5.44
CA ILE A 330 -5.90 -2.23 5.47
C ILE A 330 -6.87 -1.61 4.45
N SER A 331 -7.06 -0.29 4.50
CA SER A 331 -7.99 0.44 3.63
C SER A 331 -7.63 0.35 2.14
N GLN A 332 -6.35 0.34 1.79
CA GLN A 332 -5.89 0.41 0.41
C GLN A 332 -5.57 -0.99 -0.14
N ARG A 333 -4.73 -1.77 0.55
CA ARG A 333 -4.26 -3.06 0.03
C ARG A 333 -5.25 -4.20 0.27
N VAL A 334 -6.09 -4.12 1.31
CA VAL A 334 -7.09 -5.16 1.59
C VAL A 334 -8.46 -4.74 1.06
N MET A 335 -9.01 -3.61 1.54
CA MET A 335 -10.39 -3.23 1.21
C MET A 335 -10.56 -2.89 -0.27
N LYS A 336 -9.75 -1.98 -0.84
CA LYS A 336 -9.88 -1.63 -2.27
C LYS A 336 -9.51 -2.77 -3.21
N ALA A 337 -8.54 -3.60 -2.86
CA ALA A 337 -8.24 -4.80 -3.64
C ALA A 337 -9.47 -5.73 -3.71
N ALA A 338 -10.15 -5.95 -2.58
CA ALA A 338 -11.38 -6.73 -2.53
C ALA A 338 -12.54 -6.08 -3.29
N GLU A 339 -12.69 -4.76 -3.22
CA GLU A 339 -13.71 -4.01 -3.97
C GLU A 339 -13.45 -4.04 -5.49
N SER A 340 -12.18 -3.96 -5.90
CA SER A 340 -11.76 -3.92 -7.30
C SER A 340 -12.01 -5.23 -8.04
N ILE A 341 -12.10 -6.37 -7.34
CA ILE A 341 -12.55 -7.63 -7.96
C ILE A 341 -13.94 -7.47 -8.57
N PHE A 342 -14.80 -6.70 -7.92
CA PHE A 342 -16.14 -6.42 -8.41
C PHE A 342 -16.20 -5.19 -9.33
N GLY A 343 -15.06 -4.53 -9.60
CA GLY A 343 -15.01 -3.28 -10.37
C GLY A 343 -15.79 -2.14 -9.71
N ALA A 344 -15.94 -2.19 -8.38
CA ALA A 344 -16.83 -1.30 -7.63
C ALA A 344 -16.09 -0.64 -6.44
N VAL A 345 -14.85 -0.19 -6.67
CA VAL A 345 -14.13 0.61 -5.67
C VAL A 345 -14.95 1.86 -5.36
N ASN A 346 -15.43 1.97 -4.13
CA ASN A 346 -16.41 2.98 -3.73
C ASN A 346 -15.80 4.33 -3.34
N CYS A 347 -14.46 4.43 -3.37
CA CYS A 347 -13.73 5.63 -2.98
C CYS A 347 -12.35 5.65 -3.65
N CYS A 348 -12.23 6.37 -4.75
CA CYS A 348 -10.93 6.76 -5.29
C CYS A 348 -10.32 7.81 -4.36
N PRO A 349 -9.17 7.54 -3.70
CA PRO A 349 -8.65 8.41 -2.65
C PRO A 349 -8.00 9.67 -3.23
N GLY A 350 -8.18 10.81 -2.54
CA GLY A 350 -7.59 12.11 -2.90
C GLY A 350 -6.08 12.11 -3.25
N PRO A 351 -5.21 11.38 -2.51
CA PRO A 351 -3.77 11.40 -2.76
C PRO A 351 -3.32 10.93 -4.14
N LEU A 352 -4.05 10.03 -4.80
CA LEU A 352 -3.72 9.59 -6.15
C LEU A 352 -4.89 8.82 -6.77
N SER A 353 -5.59 9.44 -7.72
CA SER A 353 -6.67 8.81 -8.48
C SER A 353 -6.75 9.35 -9.89
N ALA A 354 -7.07 8.50 -10.86
CA ALA A 354 -7.28 8.88 -12.25
C ALA A 354 -8.73 8.67 -12.68
N TYR A 355 -9.22 9.50 -13.60
CA TYR A 355 -10.60 9.49 -14.09
C TYR A 355 -10.62 9.80 -15.60
N ARG A 356 -11.57 9.25 -16.34
CA ARG A 356 -11.88 9.75 -17.68
C ARG A 356 -12.37 11.20 -17.56
N ARG A 357 -11.77 12.13 -18.31
CA ARG A 357 -12.16 13.53 -18.30
C ARG A 357 -13.63 13.70 -18.66
N GLU A 358 -14.08 13.04 -19.72
CA GLU A 358 -15.48 13.07 -20.18
C GLU A 358 -16.47 12.65 -19.08
N ALA A 359 -16.14 11.61 -18.31
CA ALA A 359 -17.00 11.09 -17.25
C ALA A 359 -17.09 12.06 -16.06
N VAL A 360 -16.00 12.77 -15.76
CA VAL A 360 -15.99 13.82 -14.73
C VAL A 360 -16.79 15.03 -15.19
N LEU A 361 -16.59 15.48 -16.43
CA LEU A 361 -17.33 16.62 -16.99
C LEU A 361 -18.84 16.36 -17.05
N ALA A 362 -19.25 15.15 -17.41
CA ALA A 362 -20.66 14.76 -17.48
C ALA A 362 -21.41 14.87 -16.14
N VAL A 363 -20.70 14.84 -15.01
CA VAL A 363 -21.30 14.89 -13.66
C VAL A 363 -20.86 16.12 -12.87
N LEU A 364 -20.12 17.05 -13.50
CA LEU A 364 -19.42 18.13 -12.82
C LEU A 364 -20.38 19.09 -12.12
N ASP A 365 -21.43 19.52 -12.81
CA ASP A 365 -22.41 20.47 -12.27
C ASP A 365 -23.21 19.86 -11.11
N GLU A 366 -23.64 18.61 -11.23
CA GLU A 366 -24.31 17.86 -10.15
C GLU A 366 -23.38 17.64 -8.95
N TRP A 367 -22.09 17.45 -9.20
CA TRP A 367 -21.09 17.23 -8.17
C TRP A 367 -20.76 18.52 -7.40
N LEU A 368 -20.57 19.64 -8.11
CA LEU A 368 -20.35 20.96 -7.51
C LEU A 368 -21.53 21.36 -6.63
N ASN A 369 -22.75 21.19 -7.12
CA ASN A 369 -23.97 21.61 -6.44
C ASN A 369 -24.56 20.54 -5.49
N GLN A 370 -23.76 19.56 -5.06
CA GLN A 370 -24.25 18.49 -4.18
C GLN A 370 -24.79 19.04 -2.85
N ARG A 371 -26.02 18.65 -2.51
CA ARG A 371 -26.64 18.92 -1.21
C ARG A 371 -27.02 17.63 -0.50
N PHE A 372 -27.05 17.67 0.82
CA PHE A 372 -27.53 16.57 1.66
C PHE A 372 -28.30 17.13 2.86
N LEU A 373 -29.53 16.64 3.05
CA LEU A 373 -30.44 17.14 4.09
C LEU A 373 -30.55 18.67 4.11
N GLY A 374 -30.70 19.27 2.92
CA GLY A 374 -30.85 20.71 2.72
C GLY A 374 -29.57 21.55 2.79
N ALA A 375 -28.46 21.00 3.30
CA ALA A 375 -27.17 21.69 3.40
C ALA A 375 -26.26 21.34 2.22
N GLU A 376 -25.41 22.29 1.80
CA GLU A 376 -24.37 22.04 0.80
C GLU A 376 -23.34 21.05 1.33
N ALA A 377 -22.84 20.13 0.50
CA ALA A 377 -21.86 19.14 0.93
C ALA A 377 -20.43 19.63 0.65
N THR A 378 -19.69 20.07 1.68
CA THR A 378 -18.38 20.75 1.50
C THR A 378 -17.14 19.87 1.65
N PHE A 379 -17.30 18.58 1.95
CA PHE A 379 -16.19 17.64 2.15
C PHE A 379 -16.50 16.27 1.56
N GLY A 380 -15.47 15.46 1.31
CA GLY A 380 -15.63 14.10 0.76
C GLY A 380 -15.76 14.07 -0.76
N ASP A 381 -15.07 14.99 -1.42
CA ASP A 381 -15.15 15.25 -2.86
C ASP A 381 -14.79 14.02 -3.68
N ASP A 382 -13.80 13.28 -3.20
CA ASP A 382 -13.25 12.07 -3.80
C ASP A 382 -14.26 10.91 -3.82
N ARG A 383 -14.89 10.62 -2.67
CA ARG A 383 -15.97 9.61 -2.59
C ARG A 383 -17.21 10.05 -3.37
N SER A 384 -17.59 11.32 -3.26
CA SER A 384 -18.76 11.89 -3.94
C SER A 384 -18.64 11.82 -5.47
N LEU A 385 -17.44 12.08 -6.01
CA LEU A 385 -17.16 11.93 -7.42
C LEU A 385 -17.17 10.46 -7.83
N THR A 386 -16.48 9.60 -7.08
CA THR A 386 -16.44 8.15 -7.34
C THR A 386 -17.84 7.54 -7.44
N ASN A 387 -18.74 7.93 -6.54
CA ASN A 387 -20.14 7.49 -6.52
C ASN A 387 -20.90 7.83 -7.80
N ARG A 388 -20.64 9.01 -8.39
CA ARG A 388 -21.27 9.43 -9.65
C ARG A 388 -20.72 8.64 -10.83
N ILE A 389 -19.41 8.41 -10.85
CA ILE A 389 -18.75 7.60 -11.87
C ILE A 389 -19.28 6.16 -11.86
N LEU A 390 -19.50 5.58 -10.67
CA LEU A 390 -20.04 4.23 -10.49
C LEU A 390 -21.44 4.02 -11.08
N ARG A 391 -22.20 5.07 -11.41
CA ARG A 391 -23.51 4.97 -12.05
C ARG A 391 -23.43 4.43 -13.49
N HIS A 392 -22.29 4.63 -14.15
CA HIS A 392 -22.13 4.31 -15.58
C HIS A 392 -20.85 3.54 -15.88
N TYR A 393 -19.92 3.46 -14.92
CA TYR A 393 -18.61 2.89 -15.11
C TYR A 393 -18.20 1.95 -13.99
N ARG A 394 -17.21 1.11 -14.29
CA ARG A 394 -16.42 0.39 -13.30
C ARG A 394 -15.35 1.32 -12.73
N VAL A 395 -15.07 1.14 -11.44
CA VAL A 395 -13.97 1.79 -10.73
C VAL A 395 -13.07 0.72 -10.15
N VAL A 396 -11.80 0.77 -10.53
CA VAL A 396 -10.81 -0.27 -10.20
C VAL A 396 -9.67 0.29 -9.36
N TYR A 397 -8.88 -0.59 -8.76
CA TYR A 397 -7.70 -0.24 -7.96
C TYR A 397 -6.44 -0.75 -8.65
N HIS A 398 -5.39 0.07 -8.67
CA HIS A 398 -4.09 -0.30 -9.22
C HIS A 398 -2.99 -0.24 -8.14
N SER A 399 -2.47 -1.39 -7.74
CA SER A 399 -1.49 -1.50 -6.65
C SER A 399 -0.07 -1.03 -6.98
N GLY A 400 0.33 -1.10 -8.24
CA GLY A 400 1.59 -0.57 -8.74
C GLY A 400 1.62 0.95 -8.87
N ALA A 401 0.46 1.61 -9.03
CA ALA A 401 0.35 3.06 -9.04
C ALA A 401 0.41 3.59 -7.60
N ARG A 402 1.58 4.05 -7.15
CA ARG A 402 1.83 4.35 -5.74
C ARG A 402 2.04 5.83 -5.46
N CYS A 403 1.55 6.29 -4.32
CA CYS A 403 1.94 7.55 -3.71
C CYS A 403 2.08 7.40 -2.20
N SER A 404 2.77 8.34 -1.57
CA SER A 404 2.88 8.45 -0.12
C SER A 404 2.40 9.82 0.34
N THR A 405 1.56 9.89 1.38
CA THR A 405 1.01 11.14 1.93
C THR A 405 1.41 11.31 3.39
N TYR A 406 1.47 12.55 3.87
CA TYR A 406 1.74 12.85 5.27
C TYR A 406 0.52 12.56 6.16
N ALA A 407 0.78 12.02 7.35
CA ALA A 407 -0.25 11.86 8.37
C ALA A 407 -0.31 13.10 9.29
N PRO A 408 -1.46 13.40 9.92
CA PRO A 408 -1.53 14.40 10.96
C PRO A 408 -0.49 14.15 12.08
N ASN A 409 0.07 15.22 12.62
CA ASN A 409 1.07 15.16 13.70
C ASN A 409 0.46 15.32 15.11
N THR A 410 -0.82 15.67 15.22
CA THR A 410 -1.53 15.83 16.50
C THR A 410 -2.83 15.03 16.52
N TRP A 411 -3.22 14.58 17.72
CA TRP A 411 -4.49 13.86 17.92
C TRP A 411 -5.70 14.71 17.56
N ALA A 412 -5.67 16.02 17.86
CA ALA A 412 -6.75 16.92 17.49
C ALA A 412 -6.96 16.99 15.96
N ALA A 413 -5.87 17.16 15.19
CA ALA A 413 -5.93 17.16 13.73
C ALA A 413 -6.39 15.80 13.18
N PHE A 414 -5.88 14.71 13.74
CA PHE A 414 -6.31 13.35 13.40
C PHE A 414 -7.81 13.13 13.63
N LEU A 415 -8.35 13.48 14.80
CA LEU A 415 -9.77 13.27 15.11
C LEU A 415 -10.69 14.13 14.27
N LYS A 416 -10.31 15.40 13.99
CA LYS A 416 -11.03 16.26 13.04
C LYS A 416 -11.04 15.65 11.64
N GLN A 417 -9.91 15.11 11.17
CA GLN A 417 -9.81 14.44 9.88
C GLN A 417 -10.72 13.19 9.82
N GLN A 418 -10.69 12.32 10.85
CA GLN A 418 -11.54 11.13 10.91
C GLN A 418 -13.03 11.47 10.94
N LEU A 419 -13.41 12.51 11.68
CA LEU A 419 -14.80 12.98 11.73
C LEU A 419 -15.30 13.40 10.36
N ARG A 420 -14.51 14.21 9.63
CA ARG A 420 -14.84 14.67 8.28
C ARG A 420 -15.03 13.49 7.33
N TRP A 421 -14.16 12.49 7.40
CA TRP A 421 -14.28 11.26 6.62
C TRP A 421 -15.52 10.44 6.97
N LYS A 422 -15.89 10.37 8.26
CA LYS A 422 -17.12 9.71 8.70
C LYS A 422 -18.38 10.44 8.24
N LYS A 423 -18.42 11.78 8.29
CA LYS A 423 -19.55 12.56 7.76
C LYS A 423 -19.71 12.35 6.26
N SER A 424 -18.60 12.38 5.52
CA SER A 424 -18.58 12.01 4.08
C SER A 424 -19.12 10.59 3.90
N TRP A 425 -18.62 9.63 4.67
CA TRP A 425 -19.08 8.24 4.62
C TRP A 425 -20.59 8.11 4.84
N VAL A 426 -21.16 8.72 5.87
CA VAL A 426 -22.60 8.67 6.17
C VAL A 426 -23.42 9.14 4.97
N ARG A 427 -23.10 10.32 4.45
CA ARG A 427 -23.81 10.91 3.30
C ARG A 427 -23.67 10.03 2.06
N GLU A 428 -22.43 9.76 1.66
CA GLU A 428 -22.11 9.12 0.40
C GLU A 428 -22.56 7.65 0.35
N THR A 429 -22.57 6.98 1.49
CA THR A 429 -22.99 5.58 1.55
C THR A 429 -24.49 5.44 1.29
N LEU A 430 -25.30 6.37 1.80
CA LEU A 430 -26.75 6.39 1.52
C LEU A 430 -27.02 6.68 0.05
N CYS A 431 -26.29 7.62 -0.56
CA CYS A 431 -26.42 7.93 -1.98
C CYS A 431 -26.04 6.74 -2.88
N THR A 432 -25.00 5.99 -2.51
CA THR A 432 -24.45 4.90 -3.32
C THR A 432 -25.12 3.55 -3.09
N ALA A 433 -25.86 3.38 -1.99
CA ALA A 433 -26.56 2.14 -1.69
C ALA A 433 -27.41 1.65 -2.86
N ARG A 434 -28.19 2.54 -3.49
CA ARG A 434 -29.03 2.17 -4.64
C ARG A 434 -28.23 1.87 -5.91
N ILE A 435 -27.12 2.57 -6.11
CA ILE A 435 -26.20 2.38 -7.25
C ILE A 435 -25.58 0.99 -7.16
N MET A 436 -25.14 0.58 -5.96
CA MET A 436 -24.54 -0.74 -5.75
C MET A 436 -25.50 -1.87 -6.07
N ALA A 437 -26.76 -1.82 -5.61
CA ALA A 437 -27.73 -2.88 -5.94
C ALA A 437 -28.05 -2.97 -7.44
N ARG A 438 -28.08 -1.84 -8.14
CA ARG A 438 -28.52 -1.77 -9.55
C ARG A 438 -27.40 -2.03 -10.52
N GLU A 439 -26.31 -1.29 -10.39
CA GLU A 439 -25.22 -1.28 -11.37
C GLU A 439 -24.10 -2.27 -11.01
N HIS A 440 -23.96 -2.61 -9.72
CA HIS A 440 -22.88 -3.50 -9.23
C HIS A 440 -23.41 -4.59 -8.28
N PRO A 441 -24.38 -5.43 -8.69
CA PRO A 441 -25.11 -6.33 -7.80
C PRO A 441 -24.21 -7.31 -7.03
N LEU A 442 -23.10 -7.76 -7.63
CA LEU A 442 -22.11 -8.62 -6.96
C LEU A 442 -21.34 -7.90 -5.84
N ALA A 443 -21.19 -6.58 -5.93
CA ALA A 443 -20.60 -5.75 -4.89
C ALA A 443 -21.60 -5.33 -3.80
N ALA A 444 -22.91 -5.41 -4.07
CA ALA A 444 -23.95 -4.90 -3.19
C ALA A 444 -23.98 -5.60 -1.82
N ALA A 445 -23.90 -6.93 -1.79
CA ALA A 445 -23.93 -7.70 -0.54
C ALA A 445 -22.78 -7.32 0.42
N PRO A 446 -21.49 -7.34 0.01
CA PRO A 446 -20.42 -6.89 0.91
C PRO A 446 -20.49 -5.40 1.20
N TYR A 447 -20.98 -4.58 0.26
CA TYR A 447 -21.20 -3.17 0.51
C TYR A 447 -22.20 -2.95 1.66
N TYR A 448 -23.38 -3.56 1.62
CA TYR A 448 -24.38 -3.44 2.69
C TYR A 448 -23.94 -4.05 4.01
N ALA A 449 -23.21 -5.17 3.98
CA ALA A 449 -22.59 -5.72 5.18
C ALA A 449 -21.66 -4.69 5.83
N SER A 450 -20.87 -3.95 5.05
CA SER A 450 -19.99 -2.89 5.57
C SER A 450 -20.75 -1.75 6.26
N ILE A 451 -21.91 -1.37 5.72
CA ILE A 451 -22.79 -0.34 6.32
C ILE A 451 -23.32 -0.83 7.65
N LEU A 452 -23.96 -2.00 7.66
CA LEU A 452 -24.57 -2.58 8.85
C LEU A 452 -23.53 -2.74 9.96
N LEU A 453 -22.35 -3.29 9.63
CA LEU A 453 -21.27 -3.50 10.59
C LEU A 453 -20.76 -2.17 11.17
N THR A 454 -20.59 -1.15 10.33
CA THR A 454 -20.11 0.16 10.78
C THR A 454 -21.14 0.87 11.66
N LEU A 455 -22.43 0.84 11.29
CA LEU A 455 -23.51 1.46 12.06
C LEU A 455 -23.77 0.75 13.40
N MET A 456 -23.56 -0.56 13.47
CA MET A 456 -23.74 -1.33 14.71
C MET A 456 -22.52 -1.32 15.61
N SER A 457 -21.33 -1.00 15.08
CA SER A 457 -20.09 -1.00 15.87
C SER A 457 -20.16 -0.18 17.18
N PRO A 458 -20.80 1.00 17.27
CA PRO A 458 -20.87 1.76 18.52
C PRO A 458 -21.74 1.05 19.57
N LEU A 459 -22.88 0.49 19.17
CA LEU A 459 -23.77 -0.26 20.08
C LEU A 459 -23.11 -1.52 20.59
N VAL A 460 -22.35 -2.21 19.73
CA VAL A 460 -21.59 -3.40 20.11
C VAL A 460 -20.53 -3.04 21.15
N VAL A 461 -19.79 -1.94 20.94
CA VAL A 461 -18.80 -1.45 21.91
C VAL A 461 -19.48 -1.12 23.24
N LEU A 462 -20.56 -0.34 23.23
CA LEU A 462 -21.28 0.02 24.46
C LEU A 462 -21.83 -1.22 25.19
N ARG A 463 -22.40 -2.18 24.46
CA ARG A 463 -22.87 -3.44 25.04
C ARG A 463 -21.72 -4.21 25.68
N VAL A 464 -20.64 -4.45 24.94
CA VAL A 464 -19.54 -5.31 25.39
C VAL A 464 -18.80 -4.71 26.57
N PHE A 465 -18.55 -3.40 26.57
CA PHE A 465 -17.71 -2.77 27.59
C PHE A 465 -18.50 -2.22 28.79
N LEU A 466 -19.79 -1.94 28.64
CA LEU A 466 -20.62 -1.38 29.72
C LEU A 466 -21.69 -2.38 30.21
N TYR A 467 -22.52 -2.90 29.30
CA TYR A 467 -23.65 -3.76 29.67
C TYR A 467 -23.23 -5.18 30.08
N SER A 468 -22.41 -5.85 29.28
CA SER A 468 -21.99 -7.23 29.57
C SER A 468 -21.25 -7.37 30.90
N PRO A 469 -20.31 -6.47 31.28
CA PRO A 469 -19.64 -6.56 32.57
C PRO A 469 -20.57 -6.28 33.74
N TRP A 470 -21.57 -5.42 33.55
CA TRP A 470 -22.58 -5.12 34.56
C TRP A 470 -23.51 -6.31 34.85
N VAL A 471 -23.94 -7.04 33.81
CA VAL A 471 -24.87 -8.18 33.96
C VAL A 471 -24.16 -9.51 34.25
N MET A 472 -23.04 -9.78 33.57
CA MET A 472 -22.37 -11.10 33.58
C MET A 472 -21.06 -11.09 34.37
N GLY A 473 -20.71 -9.97 35.00
CA GLY A 473 -19.48 -9.79 35.77
C GLY A 473 -18.32 -9.24 34.94
N GLY A 474 -17.32 -8.68 35.64
CA GLY A 474 -16.26 -7.85 35.06
C GLY A 474 -15.52 -8.43 33.86
N ALA A 475 -15.39 -9.76 33.73
CA ALA A 475 -14.64 -10.42 32.67
C ALA A 475 -15.40 -10.61 31.33
N ALA A 476 -16.68 -10.21 31.25
CA ALA A 476 -17.53 -10.51 30.10
C ALA A 476 -17.08 -9.87 28.77
N TYR A 477 -16.25 -8.81 28.81
CA TYR A 477 -15.72 -8.15 27.62
C TYR A 477 -14.54 -8.89 26.96
N LEU A 478 -13.88 -9.81 27.69
CA LEU A 478 -12.63 -10.45 27.26
C LEU A 478 -12.74 -11.22 25.92
N PRO A 479 -13.80 -12.00 25.63
CA PRO A 479 -13.90 -12.72 24.36
C PRO A 479 -13.97 -11.79 23.15
N TYR A 480 -14.69 -10.67 23.26
CA TYR A 480 -14.77 -9.67 22.20
C TYR A 480 -13.43 -8.98 22.00
N LEU A 481 -12.77 -8.57 23.09
CA LEU A 481 -11.44 -7.96 23.03
C LEU A 481 -10.43 -8.91 22.38
N ALA A 482 -10.44 -10.20 22.76
CA ALA A 482 -9.58 -11.21 22.15
C ALA A 482 -9.84 -11.38 20.65
N GLY A 483 -11.11 -11.47 20.23
CA GLY A 483 -11.48 -11.55 18.82
C GLY A 483 -11.05 -10.33 18.01
N LEU A 484 -11.25 -9.13 18.57
CA LEU A 484 -10.80 -7.88 17.99
C LEU A 484 -9.27 -7.84 17.85
N MET A 485 -8.54 -8.20 18.90
CA MET A 485 -7.08 -8.25 18.88
C MET A 485 -6.56 -9.27 17.86
N LEU A 486 -7.18 -10.44 17.74
CA LEU A 486 -6.83 -11.44 16.71
C LEU A 486 -7.01 -10.90 15.29
N VAL A 487 -8.10 -10.19 15.02
CA VAL A 487 -8.36 -9.57 13.70
C VAL A 487 -7.30 -8.52 13.37
N PHE A 488 -7.00 -7.62 14.31
CA PHE A 488 -6.00 -6.58 14.06
C PHE A 488 -4.56 -7.10 14.08
N LEU A 489 -4.29 -8.19 14.80
CA LEU A 489 -3.04 -8.94 14.69
C LEU A 489 -2.90 -9.55 13.30
N LEU A 490 -3.96 -10.17 12.77
CA LEU A 490 -3.98 -10.70 11.40
C LEU A 490 -3.67 -9.60 10.37
N PHE A 491 -4.33 -8.44 10.47
CA PHE A 491 -4.01 -7.30 9.61
C PHE A 491 -2.58 -6.80 9.77
N GLY A 492 -2.06 -6.76 11.00
CA GLY A 492 -0.66 -6.42 11.28
C GLY A 492 0.29 -7.41 10.59
N VAL A 493 0.06 -8.71 10.72
CA VAL A 493 0.89 -9.74 10.07
C VAL A 493 0.82 -9.65 8.54
N LEU A 494 -0.34 -9.34 7.96
CA LEU A 494 -0.46 -9.08 6.52
C LEU A 494 0.30 -7.82 6.10
N TYR A 495 0.25 -6.75 6.90
CA TYR A 495 1.06 -5.55 6.67
C TYR A 495 2.56 -5.89 6.71
N TYR A 496 3.00 -6.69 7.68
CA TYR A 496 4.38 -7.16 7.77
C TYR A 496 4.77 -8.00 6.56
N TYR A 497 3.92 -8.92 6.12
CA TYR A 497 4.14 -9.75 4.94
C TYR A 497 4.45 -8.90 3.70
N HIS A 498 3.69 -7.83 3.49
CA HIS A 498 3.85 -6.95 2.31
C HIS A 498 4.99 -5.94 2.44
N THR A 499 5.18 -5.33 3.60
CA THR A 499 6.07 -4.18 3.77
C THR A 499 7.39 -4.51 4.46
N GLN A 500 7.46 -5.64 5.18
CA GLN A 500 8.56 -6.00 6.09
C GLN A 500 8.84 -4.94 7.17
N SER A 501 7.89 -4.04 7.42
CA SER A 501 8.01 -2.95 8.37
C SER A 501 7.77 -3.43 9.80
N ARG A 502 8.63 -3.02 10.72
CA ARG A 502 8.50 -3.34 12.16
C ARG A 502 7.23 -2.76 12.80
N TYR A 503 6.57 -1.78 12.17
CA TYR A 503 5.41 -1.09 12.74
C TYR A 503 4.10 -1.91 12.65
N TRP A 504 4.15 -3.18 12.27
CA TRP A 504 2.98 -4.04 12.12
C TRP A 504 2.10 -4.15 13.37
N TYR A 505 2.71 -4.13 14.56
CA TYR A 505 1.99 -4.25 15.84
C TYR A 505 1.17 -2.99 16.17
N TYR A 506 1.38 -1.87 15.47
CA TYR A 506 0.52 -0.69 15.60
C TYR A 506 -0.92 -0.93 15.11
N GLY A 507 -1.18 -2.04 14.39
CA GLY A 507 -2.54 -2.51 14.12
C GLY A 507 -3.34 -2.77 15.40
N LEU A 508 -2.69 -3.29 16.46
CA LEU A 508 -3.32 -3.53 17.76
C LEU A 508 -3.69 -2.23 18.47
N VAL A 509 -2.82 -1.23 18.38
CA VAL A 509 -3.09 0.12 18.89
C VAL A 509 -4.30 0.71 18.17
N PHE A 510 -4.33 0.60 16.84
CA PHE A 510 -5.46 1.08 16.04
C PHE A 510 -6.76 0.37 16.44
N ALA A 511 -6.73 -0.91 16.81
CA ALA A 511 -7.90 -1.63 17.31
C ALA A 511 -8.51 -0.98 18.56
N VAL A 512 -7.67 -0.57 19.51
CA VAL A 512 -8.08 0.11 20.74
C VAL A 512 -8.66 1.49 20.42
N VAL A 513 -7.92 2.29 19.65
CA VAL A 513 -8.36 3.64 19.22
C VAL A 513 -9.67 3.56 18.44
N TYR A 514 -9.80 2.58 17.55
CA TYR A 514 -11.03 2.37 16.80
C TYR A 514 -12.20 2.05 17.72
N SER A 515 -12.02 1.12 18.65
CA SER A 515 -13.11 0.64 19.51
C SER A 515 -13.60 1.72 20.47
N TRP A 516 -12.69 2.43 21.14
CA TRP A 516 -13.05 3.37 22.20
C TRP A 516 -13.35 4.78 21.70
N LEU A 517 -12.81 5.17 20.55
CA LEU A 517 -12.89 6.56 20.08
C LEU A 517 -13.56 6.66 18.72
N LEU A 518 -13.03 6.00 17.71
CA LEU A 518 -13.53 6.19 16.35
C LEU A 518 -14.91 5.55 16.15
N SER A 519 -15.21 4.40 16.75
CA SER A 519 -16.51 3.74 16.60
C SER A 519 -17.62 4.70 17.04
N LEU A 520 -17.56 5.21 18.27
CA LEU A 520 -18.50 6.17 18.86
C LEU A 520 -18.60 7.47 18.07
N GLN A 521 -17.47 7.94 17.51
CA GLN A 521 -17.44 9.11 16.64
C GLN A 521 -18.37 8.97 15.41
N THR A 522 -18.72 7.75 15.00
CA THR A 522 -19.69 7.52 13.90
C THR A 522 -21.06 8.10 14.22
N TYR A 523 -21.58 7.93 15.45
CA TYR A 523 -22.89 8.46 15.82
C TYR A 523 -22.85 9.98 15.95
N TYR A 524 -21.77 10.51 16.49
CA TYR A 524 -21.54 11.96 16.47
C TYR A 524 -21.50 12.51 15.03
N ALA A 525 -20.86 11.80 14.10
CA ALA A 525 -20.83 12.19 12.68
C ALA A 525 -22.22 12.18 12.04
N ILE A 526 -23.07 11.20 12.35
CA ILE A 526 -24.46 11.12 11.88
C ILE A 526 -25.26 12.32 12.39
N LEU A 527 -25.21 12.60 13.69
CA LEU A 527 -25.94 13.70 14.32
C LEU A 527 -25.50 15.07 13.80
N THR A 528 -24.21 15.22 13.47
CA THR A 528 -23.61 16.48 13.03
C THR A 528 -23.38 16.56 11.52
N VAL A 529 -24.00 15.69 10.72
CA VAL A 529 -23.73 15.56 9.28
C VAL A 529 -24.04 16.84 8.49
N ARG A 530 -24.96 17.68 8.97
CA ARG A 530 -25.34 18.99 8.37
C ARG A 530 -24.35 20.12 8.67
N GLN A 531 -23.44 19.93 9.63
CA GLN A 531 -22.48 20.96 10.04
C GLN A 531 -21.25 20.97 9.12
N ASN A 532 -21.10 22.05 8.36
CA ASN A 532 -20.06 22.23 7.34
C ASN A 532 -18.89 23.11 7.75
N HIS A 533 -18.94 23.74 8.93
CA HIS A 533 -17.98 24.75 9.38
C HIS A 533 -16.64 24.18 9.88
N TRP A 534 -16.44 22.85 9.85
CA TRP A 534 -15.21 22.22 10.32
C TRP A 534 -14.22 22.09 9.16
N GLY A 535 -13.59 23.21 8.81
CA GLY A 535 -12.42 23.28 7.93
C GLY A 535 -11.22 22.55 8.53
N THR A 536 -10.31 22.10 7.66
CA THR A 536 -9.19 21.21 8.02
C THR A 536 -8.04 21.85 8.77
N ARG A 537 -8.09 23.15 9.08
CA ARG A 537 -7.13 23.85 9.94
C ARG A 537 -7.87 24.91 10.72
#